data_AF-A0A2E5KZL1-F1
#
_entry.id   AF-A0A2E5KZL1-F1
#
_cell.length_a   1.000
_cell.length_b   1.000
_cell.length_c   1.000
_cell.angle_alpha   90.00
_cell.angle_beta   90.00
_cell.angle_gamma   90.00
#
_symmetry.space_group_name_H-M   'P 1'
#
loop_
_entity.id
_entity.type
_entity.pdbx_description
1 polymer ?
#
loop_
_entity_poly.entity_id
_entity_poly.type
_entity_poly.pdbx_seq_one_letter_code
_entity_poly.pdbx_strand_id
1 'polypeptide(L)'
;MFELWKEALIEFKDAYFFTSGPTAGSRESRRIVGDYTLIGDDIRTAKRQDDVVVLGAWRIDKHPQGESGYHNMPIVPPYDISYRTLLPQGIENLWVAGRCHSATSEALASSRVTANAMGMGQAAGTAAAISLAHDGHSRNVSIGELQDRLVAANVILDSASAMEGLPLEKLGTEAGDDHWK
;
A
#
# COMPACT_ATOMS: atom_id res chain seq x y z
N MET A 1 -19.13 -13.02 -17.44
CA MET A 1 -19.30 -11.89 -16.50
C MET A 1 -20.25 -10.84 -17.07
N PHE A 2 -19.97 -10.27 -18.24
CA PHE A 2 -20.86 -9.28 -18.86
C PHE A 2 -22.28 -9.82 -19.13
N GLU A 3 -22.44 -10.98 -19.76
CA GLU A 3 -23.77 -11.59 -19.97
C GLU A 3 -24.50 -11.87 -18.65
N LEU A 4 -23.77 -12.36 -17.64
CA LEU A 4 -24.31 -12.58 -16.30
C LEU A 4 -24.89 -11.30 -15.69
N TRP A 5 -24.24 -10.14 -15.89
CA TRP A 5 -24.76 -8.86 -15.42
C TRP A 5 -26.02 -8.43 -16.16
N LYS A 6 -26.13 -8.71 -17.47
CA LYS A 6 -27.33 -8.42 -18.25
C LYS A 6 -28.54 -9.25 -17.79
N GLU A 7 -28.29 -10.52 -17.45
CA GLU A 7 -29.30 -11.44 -16.94
C GLU A 7 -29.73 -11.06 -15.51
N ALA A 8 -28.78 -10.70 -14.65
CA ALA A 8 -29.02 -10.48 -13.24
C ALA A 8 -29.48 -9.05 -12.88
N LEU A 9 -29.09 -8.04 -13.67
CA LEU A 9 -29.31 -6.62 -13.37
C LEU A 9 -29.92 -5.90 -14.58
N ILE A 10 -31.17 -5.46 -14.44
CA ILE A 10 -31.92 -4.79 -15.52
C ILE A 10 -31.23 -3.49 -15.98
N GLU A 11 -30.51 -2.84 -15.07
CA GLU A 11 -29.70 -1.64 -15.32
C GLU A 11 -28.59 -1.90 -16.34
N PHE A 12 -28.16 -3.15 -16.50
CA PHE A 12 -27.11 -3.57 -17.43
C PHE A 12 -27.67 -4.14 -18.74
N LYS A 13 -28.98 -4.18 -18.97
CA LYS A 13 -29.58 -4.83 -20.18
C LYS A 13 -29.02 -4.33 -21.52
N ASP A 14 -28.63 -3.05 -21.57
CA ASP A 14 -28.10 -2.39 -22.76
C ASP A 14 -26.56 -2.28 -22.73
N ALA A 15 -25.91 -2.81 -21.70
CA ALA A 15 -24.46 -2.90 -21.66
C ALA A 15 -23.97 -3.76 -22.83
N TYR A 16 -22.75 -3.46 -23.28
CA TYR A 16 -22.05 -4.20 -24.32
C TYR A 16 -20.55 -4.18 -24.04
N PHE A 17 -19.86 -5.20 -24.54
CA PHE A 17 -18.40 -5.24 -24.46
C PHE A 17 -17.79 -4.23 -25.44
N PHE A 18 -17.08 -3.23 -24.92
CA PHE A 18 -16.41 -2.22 -25.74
C PHE A 18 -14.96 -2.62 -26.09
N THR A 19 -14.14 -2.92 -25.08
CA THR A 19 -12.76 -3.38 -25.25
C THR A 19 -12.30 -4.14 -24.01
N SER A 20 -11.36 -5.06 -24.18
CA SER A 20 -10.48 -5.52 -23.11
C SER A 20 -9.13 -4.82 -23.22
N GLY A 21 -8.35 -4.82 -22.15
CA GLY A 21 -6.97 -4.36 -22.22
C GLY A 21 -6.18 -5.25 -23.20
N PRO A 22 -5.58 -4.70 -24.27
CA PRO A 22 -4.90 -5.50 -25.29
C PRO A 22 -3.59 -6.13 -24.81
N THR A 23 -3.10 -5.69 -23.64
CA THR A 23 -1.80 -6.10 -23.10
C THR A 23 -1.90 -6.38 -21.61
N ALA A 24 -1.24 -7.45 -21.17
CA ALA A 24 -1.04 -7.71 -19.76
C ALA A 24 -0.14 -6.62 -19.14
N GLY A 25 -0.60 -5.97 -18.07
CA GLY A 25 0.21 -5.02 -17.32
C GLY A 25 1.21 -5.72 -16.40
N SER A 26 2.48 -5.30 -16.42
CA SER A 26 3.47 -5.80 -15.46
C SER A 26 3.16 -5.26 -14.06
N ARG A 27 2.86 -6.18 -13.13
CA ARG A 27 2.54 -5.85 -11.72
C ARG A 27 3.78 -5.66 -10.85
N GLU A 28 4.92 -6.18 -11.29
CA GLU A 28 6.22 -6.01 -10.65
C GLU A 28 7.30 -5.58 -11.67
N SER A 29 8.27 -4.81 -11.20
CA SER A 29 9.42 -4.37 -11.99
C SER A 29 10.63 -4.20 -11.07
N ARG A 30 11.66 -3.45 -11.52
CA ARG A 30 12.81 -3.10 -10.68
C ARG A 30 12.36 -2.35 -9.43
N ARG A 31 13.01 -2.69 -8.32
CA ARG A 31 12.91 -2.05 -7.01
C ARG A 31 14.30 -1.67 -6.54
N ILE A 32 14.40 -0.69 -5.66
CA ILE A 32 15.65 -0.37 -4.97
C ILE A 32 15.93 -1.38 -3.85
N VAL A 33 17.22 -1.51 -3.51
CA VAL A 33 17.63 -2.02 -2.20
C VAL A 33 17.73 -0.79 -1.30
N GLY A 34 16.84 -0.71 -0.32
CA GLY A 34 16.77 0.40 0.62
C GLY A 34 17.52 0.11 1.92
N ASP A 35 17.59 1.11 2.80
CA ASP A 35 18.13 0.93 4.15
C ASP A 35 17.28 -0.03 4.99
N TYR A 36 16.01 -0.23 4.60
CA TYR A 36 15.15 -1.31 5.07
C TYR A 36 14.41 -1.93 3.87
N THR A 37 14.22 -3.25 3.88
CA THR A 37 13.39 -3.95 2.91
C THR A 37 12.13 -4.44 3.61
N LEU A 38 10.96 -3.96 3.19
CA LEU A 38 9.68 -4.47 3.69
C LEU A 38 9.51 -5.95 3.28
N ILE A 39 9.25 -6.82 4.25
CA ILE A 39 9.06 -8.27 4.01
C ILE A 39 7.62 -8.71 4.27
N GLY A 40 7.22 -9.87 3.75
CA GLY A 40 5.86 -10.39 3.92
C GLY A 40 5.47 -10.59 5.38
N ASP A 41 6.42 -11.01 6.22
CA ASP A 41 6.21 -11.18 7.65
C ASP A 41 5.89 -9.86 8.37
N ASP A 42 6.49 -8.73 7.95
CA ASP A 42 6.17 -7.42 8.53
C ASP A 42 4.68 -7.10 8.35
N ILE A 43 4.13 -7.45 7.18
CA ILE A 43 2.71 -7.27 6.85
C ILE A 43 1.83 -8.25 7.62
N ARG A 44 2.19 -9.54 7.62
CA ARG A 44 1.40 -10.59 8.28
C ARG A 44 1.30 -10.39 9.80
N THR A 45 2.36 -9.85 10.40
CA THR A 45 2.45 -9.64 11.85
C THR A 45 2.13 -8.21 12.29
N ALA A 46 1.78 -7.30 11.36
CA ALA A 46 1.63 -5.86 11.62
C ALA A 46 2.82 -5.29 12.40
N LYS A 47 4.04 -5.61 11.96
CA LYS A 47 5.25 -5.12 12.62
C LYS A 47 5.26 -3.59 12.60
N ARG A 48 5.28 -3.00 13.80
CA ARG A 48 5.37 -1.56 13.99
C ARG A 48 6.76 -1.04 13.68
N GLN A 49 6.83 0.16 13.13
CA GLN A 49 8.08 0.82 12.76
C GLN A 49 8.09 2.23 13.37
N ASP A 50 9.14 2.56 14.12
CA ASP A 50 9.28 3.89 14.74
C ASP A 50 9.33 5.02 13.69
N ASP A 51 9.76 4.68 12.47
CA ASP A 51 9.86 5.57 11.32
C ASP A 51 8.77 5.32 10.27
N VAL A 52 7.56 4.93 10.70
CA VAL A 52 6.40 4.80 9.81
C VAL A 52 6.08 6.12 9.11
N VAL A 53 5.83 6.06 7.80
CA VAL A 53 5.40 7.21 6.99
C VAL A 53 4.15 6.92 6.16
N VAL A 54 3.75 5.65 6.05
CA VAL A 54 2.48 5.22 5.43
C VAL A 54 1.95 4.02 6.19
N LEU A 55 0.66 4.04 6.52
CA LEU A 55 -0.08 2.88 7.02
C LEU A 55 -0.71 2.13 5.84
N GLY A 56 -0.24 0.91 5.56
CA GLY A 56 -0.81 0.04 4.54
C GLY A 56 -1.91 -0.85 5.12
N ALA A 57 -2.97 -1.10 4.35
CA ALA A 57 -4.08 -1.97 4.78
C ALA A 57 -4.56 -2.94 3.67
N TRP A 58 -3.79 -3.07 2.59
CA TRP A 58 -4.15 -3.96 1.48
C TRP A 58 -3.76 -5.41 1.76
N ARG A 59 -4.53 -6.35 1.22
CA ARG A 59 -4.26 -7.80 1.30
C ARG A 59 -2.97 -8.14 0.55
N ILE A 60 -2.36 -9.29 0.83
CA ILE A 60 -1.26 -9.81 -0.01
C ILE A 60 -1.85 -10.39 -1.30
N ASP A 61 -1.93 -9.57 -2.34
CA ASP A 61 -2.47 -9.90 -3.66
C ASP A 61 -1.43 -10.58 -4.57
N LYS A 62 -1.02 -11.78 -4.14
CA LYS A 62 -0.06 -12.63 -4.85
C LYS A 62 -0.79 -13.78 -5.53
N HIS A 63 -0.73 -13.82 -6.86
CA HIS A 63 -1.31 -14.90 -7.65
C HIS A 63 -0.34 -16.10 -7.71
N PRO A 64 -0.84 -17.35 -7.53
CA PRO A 64 -0.06 -18.56 -7.76
C PRO A 64 0.43 -18.63 -9.21
N GLN A 65 1.63 -19.18 -9.40
CA GLN A 65 2.19 -19.36 -10.74
C GLN A 65 1.41 -20.45 -11.49
N GLY A 66 0.95 -20.14 -12.71
CA GLY A 66 0.28 -21.11 -13.57
C GLY A 66 -1.21 -21.28 -13.29
N GLU A 67 -1.77 -20.57 -12.32
CA GLU A 67 -3.21 -20.56 -12.07
C GLU A 67 -3.86 -19.29 -12.62
N SER A 68 -5.14 -19.37 -12.95
CA SER A 68 -5.94 -18.25 -13.44
C SER A 68 -7.22 -18.11 -12.64
N GLY A 69 -7.77 -16.88 -12.60
CA GLY A 69 -9.01 -16.60 -11.88
C GLY A 69 -8.77 -15.95 -10.52
N TYR A 70 -9.75 -16.11 -9.64
CA TYR A 70 -9.74 -15.54 -8.31
C TYR A 70 -9.06 -16.53 -7.35
N HIS A 71 -8.15 -16.04 -6.50
CA HIS A 71 -7.47 -16.87 -5.51
C HIS A 71 -7.75 -16.32 -4.11
N ASN A 72 -7.57 -17.19 -3.11
CA ASN A 72 -7.69 -16.76 -1.73
C ASN A 72 -6.59 -15.73 -1.41
N MET A 73 -7.01 -14.52 -1.04
CA MET A 73 -6.14 -13.42 -0.65
C MET A 73 -6.36 -13.13 0.83
N PRO A 74 -5.49 -13.64 1.72
CA PRO A 74 -5.70 -13.52 3.15
C PRO A 74 -5.76 -12.04 3.56
N ILE A 75 -6.73 -11.75 4.44
CA ILE A 75 -6.80 -10.45 5.11
C ILE A 75 -5.58 -10.31 6.00
N VAL A 76 -4.97 -9.13 5.96
CA VAL A 76 -3.84 -8.78 6.83
C VAL A 76 -4.23 -7.56 7.65
N PRO A 77 -3.74 -7.45 8.90
CA PRO A 77 -3.90 -6.23 9.68
C PRO A 77 -3.24 -5.03 8.99
N PRO A 78 -3.62 -3.79 9.34
CA PRO A 78 -2.86 -2.62 8.94
C PRO A 78 -1.40 -2.73 9.38
N TYR A 79 -0.47 -2.31 8.53
CA TYR A 79 0.97 -2.48 8.72
C TYR A 79 1.74 -1.22 8.33
N ASP A 80 2.97 -1.11 8.84
CA ASP A 80 3.78 0.10 8.67
C ASP A 80 4.68 -0.02 7.46
N ILE A 81 4.70 1.01 6.62
CA ILE A 81 5.74 1.22 5.63
C ILE A 81 6.72 2.26 6.19
N SER A 82 7.91 1.77 6.53
CA SER A 82 9.01 2.54 7.11
C SER A 82 9.62 3.51 6.08
N TYR A 83 10.03 4.69 6.54
CA TYR A 83 10.76 5.70 5.76
C TYR A 83 12.01 5.13 5.09
N ARG A 84 12.75 4.24 5.79
CA ARG A 84 13.95 3.56 5.27
C ARG A 84 13.70 2.71 4.01
N THR A 85 12.44 2.32 3.74
CA THR A 85 12.09 1.62 2.48
C THR A 85 12.18 2.52 1.25
N LEU A 86 12.16 3.84 1.45
CA LEU A 86 12.22 4.85 0.39
C LEU A 86 13.66 5.29 0.09
N LEU A 87 14.64 4.86 0.89
CA LEU A 87 16.02 5.36 0.85
C LEU A 87 16.95 4.37 0.14
N PRO A 88 17.32 4.58 -1.13
CA PRO A 88 18.25 3.70 -1.82
C PRO A 88 19.64 3.71 -1.15
N GLN A 89 20.24 2.53 -1.01
CA GLN A 89 21.59 2.40 -0.47
C GLN A 89 22.61 3.10 -1.39
N GLY A 90 23.58 3.79 -0.78
CA GLY A 90 24.68 4.45 -1.49
C GLY A 90 24.33 5.76 -2.20
N ILE A 91 23.10 6.28 -2.05
CA ILE A 91 22.69 7.59 -2.59
C ILE A 91 22.10 8.41 -1.46
N GLU A 92 22.60 9.64 -1.27
CA GLU A 92 22.29 10.46 -0.11
C GLU A 92 21.18 11.48 -0.33
N ASN A 93 20.80 11.80 -1.56
CA ASN A 93 19.85 12.86 -1.90
C ASN A 93 18.70 12.38 -2.80
N LEU A 94 18.27 11.13 -2.61
CA LEU A 94 17.22 10.50 -3.41
C LEU A 94 16.20 9.78 -2.52
N TRP A 95 14.93 9.91 -2.89
CA TRP A 95 13.82 9.14 -2.36
C TRP A 95 13.13 8.40 -3.50
N VAL A 96 12.73 7.16 -3.25
CA VAL A 96 12.05 6.31 -4.22
C VAL A 96 10.72 5.84 -3.65
N ALA A 97 9.64 6.43 -4.16
CA ALA A 97 8.28 6.17 -3.70
C ALA A 97 7.46 5.34 -4.69
N GLY A 98 6.49 4.58 -4.17
CA GLY A 98 5.57 3.79 -4.98
C GLY A 98 6.09 2.40 -5.31
N ARG A 99 5.75 1.87 -6.49
CA ARG A 99 6.01 0.45 -6.84
C ARG A 99 7.50 0.05 -6.86
N CYS A 100 8.41 1.02 -6.88
CA CYS A 100 9.85 0.84 -6.92
C CYS A 100 10.55 0.94 -5.55
N HIS A 101 9.82 1.20 -4.45
CA HIS A 101 10.39 1.19 -3.09
C HIS A 101 10.94 -0.19 -2.70
N SER A 102 11.72 -0.24 -1.62
CA SER A 102 12.37 -1.46 -1.18
C SER A 102 11.41 -2.42 -0.47
N ALA A 103 11.08 -3.51 -1.15
CA ALA A 103 10.21 -4.56 -0.65
C ALA A 103 10.54 -5.91 -1.32
N THR A 104 10.23 -7.02 -0.65
CA THR A 104 10.19 -8.34 -1.30
C THR A 104 9.01 -8.43 -2.26
N SER A 105 9.02 -9.39 -3.18
CA SER A 105 7.88 -9.60 -4.11
C SER A 105 6.56 -9.84 -3.36
N GLU A 106 6.61 -10.61 -2.28
CA GLU A 106 5.43 -10.85 -1.44
C GLU A 106 4.90 -9.58 -0.78
N ALA A 107 5.78 -8.78 -0.18
CA ALA A 107 5.36 -7.52 0.44
C ALA A 107 4.84 -6.52 -0.59
N LEU A 108 5.52 -6.42 -1.74
CA LEU A 108 5.14 -5.55 -2.84
C LEU A 108 3.72 -5.88 -3.36
N ALA A 109 3.31 -7.15 -3.33
CA ALA A 109 1.96 -7.56 -3.71
C ALA A 109 0.86 -6.85 -2.90
N SER A 110 1.17 -6.41 -1.67
CA SER A 110 0.31 -5.55 -0.86
C SER A 110 0.67 -4.06 -0.98
N SER A 111 1.94 -3.71 -0.79
CA SER A 111 2.34 -2.31 -0.57
C SER A 111 2.33 -1.42 -1.81
N ARG A 112 2.23 -1.99 -3.02
CA ARG A 112 2.32 -1.24 -4.29
C ARG A 112 1.03 -0.56 -4.75
N VAL A 113 -0.07 -0.72 -4.02
CA VAL A 113 -1.38 -0.16 -4.39
C VAL A 113 -1.36 1.37 -4.44
N THR A 114 -2.26 1.95 -5.24
CA THR A 114 -2.26 3.40 -5.53
C THR A 114 -2.28 4.28 -4.28
N ALA A 115 -3.09 3.92 -3.28
CA ALA A 115 -3.17 4.66 -2.02
C ALA A 115 -1.80 4.72 -1.30
N ASN A 116 -1.15 3.58 -1.14
CA ASN A 116 0.17 3.51 -0.52
C ASN A 116 1.22 4.25 -1.36
N ALA A 117 1.15 4.14 -2.70
CA ALA A 117 2.06 4.87 -3.58
C ALA A 117 1.92 6.39 -3.46
N MET A 118 0.69 6.90 -3.33
CA MET A 118 0.42 8.32 -3.06
C MET A 118 0.97 8.73 -1.69
N GLY A 119 0.72 7.93 -0.65
CA GLY A 119 1.24 8.18 0.70
C GLY A 119 2.78 8.21 0.72
N MET A 120 3.43 7.27 0.05
CA MET A 120 4.90 7.26 -0.06
C MET A 120 5.41 8.50 -0.80
N GLY A 121 4.69 8.96 -1.84
CA GLY A 121 5.01 10.18 -2.57
C GLY A 121 4.90 11.42 -1.70
N GLN A 122 3.84 11.52 -0.90
CA GLN A 122 3.65 12.61 0.06
C GLN A 122 4.74 12.62 1.13
N ALA A 123 5.09 11.45 1.68
CA ALA A 123 6.18 11.29 2.64
C ALA A 123 7.53 11.71 2.04
N ALA A 124 7.87 11.21 0.86
CA ALA A 124 9.11 11.54 0.16
C ALA A 124 9.23 13.05 -0.15
N GLY A 125 8.16 13.67 -0.66
CA GLY A 125 8.16 15.11 -0.96
C GLY A 125 8.29 15.97 0.30
N THR A 126 7.60 15.59 1.39
CA THR A 126 7.68 16.29 2.68
C THR A 126 9.09 16.17 3.27
N ALA A 127 9.67 14.97 3.23
CA ALA A 127 11.03 14.70 3.69
C ALA A 127 12.08 15.49 2.88
N ALA A 128 11.92 15.56 1.55
CA ALA A 128 12.79 16.36 0.69
C ALA A 128 12.69 17.86 1.00
N ALA A 129 11.52 18.37 1.40
CA ALA A 129 11.38 19.76 1.82
C ALA A 129 12.06 20.02 3.19
N ILE A 130 11.95 19.08 4.13
CA ILE A 130 12.65 19.15 5.44
C ILE A 130 14.17 19.11 5.24
N SER A 131 14.66 18.24 4.34
CA SER A 131 16.10 18.04 4.14
C SER A 131 16.83 19.29 3.64
N LEU A 132 16.12 20.27 3.05
CA LEU A 132 16.72 21.55 2.61
C LEU A 132 17.36 22.33 3.77
N ALA A 133 16.92 22.11 5.01
CA ALA A 133 17.54 22.70 6.20
C ALA A 133 18.81 21.93 6.67
N HIS A 134 19.08 20.75 6.10
CA HIS A 134 20.07 19.76 6.56
C HIS A 134 20.87 19.17 5.37
N ASP A 135 21.50 20.04 4.58
CA ASP A 135 22.35 19.70 3.43
C ASP A 135 21.67 18.90 2.29
N GLY A 136 20.36 18.69 2.36
CA GLY A 136 19.59 17.92 1.38
C GLY A 136 19.67 16.40 1.55
N HIS A 137 20.31 15.91 2.61
CA HIS A 137 20.57 14.49 2.81
C HIS A 137 19.32 13.76 3.32
N SER A 138 18.93 12.68 2.65
CA SER A 138 17.73 11.91 2.93
C SER A 138 17.76 11.18 4.26
N ARG A 139 18.96 10.86 4.76
CA ARG A 139 19.18 10.22 6.07
C ARG A 139 19.23 11.20 7.24
N ASN A 140 19.31 12.50 6.97
CA ASN A 140 19.37 13.54 8.00
C ASN A 140 18.00 14.13 8.32
N VAL A 141 16.93 13.62 7.69
CA VAL A 141 15.56 14.07 7.96
C VAL A 141 15.14 13.64 9.36
N SER A 142 14.68 14.60 10.16
CA SER A 142 14.06 14.32 11.47
C SER A 142 12.76 13.56 11.26
N ILE A 143 12.73 12.30 11.72
CA ILE A 143 11.56 11.43 11.60
C ILE A 143 10.35 12.01 12.37
N GLY A 144 10.56 12.53 13.58
CA GLY A 144 9.50 13.15 14.36
C GLY A 144 8.88 14.35 13.62
N GLU A 145 9.71 15.24 13.08
CA GLU A 145 9.21 16.39 12.31
C GLU A 145 8.46 15.94 11.04
N LEU A 146 8.96 14.92 10.34
CA LEU A 146 8.30 14.36 9.18
C LEU A 146 6.92 13.82 9.54
N GLN A 147 6.82 13.02 10.61
CA GLN A 147 5.57 12.44 11.08
C GLN A 147 4.60 13.53 11.54
N ASP A 148 5.06 14.55 12.27
CA ASP A 148 4.24 15.69 12.69
C ASP A 148 3.64 16.43 11.49
N ARG A 149 4.44 16.70 10.45
CA ARG A 149 3.95 17.35 9.22
C ARG A 149 2.97 16.47 8.45
N LEU A 150 3.17 15.16 8.43
CA LEU A 150 2.24 14.22 7.80
C LEU A 150 0.91 14.17 8.55
N VAL A 151 0.94 14.07 9.88
CA VAL A 151 -0.28 14.08 10.73
C VAL A 151 -1.01 15.41 10.63
N ALA A 152 -0.29 16.54 10.61
CA ALA A 152 -0.89 17.86 10.38
C ALA A 152 -1.57 17.98 9.01
N ALA A 153 -1.11 17.21 8.01
CA ALA A 153 -1.74 17.06 6.71
C ALA A 153 -2.85 15.97 6.68
N ASN A 154 -3.28 15.48 7.84
CA ASN A 154 -4.30 14.44 8.04
C ASN A 154 -3.89 13.05 7.52
N VAL A 155 -2.59 12.75 7.46
CA VAL A 155 -2.11 11.39 7.17
C VAL A 155 -2.26 10.53 8.42
N ILE A 156 -2.82 9.33 8.25
CA ILE A 156 -2.98 8.34 9.31
C ILE A 156 -1.71 7.47 9.36
N LEU A 157 -1.00 7.51 10.50
CA LEU A 157 0.24 6.74 10.74
C LEU A 157 0.09 5.68 11.83
N ASP A 158 -1.03 5.69 12.54
CA ASP A 158 -1.37 4.71 13.56
C ASP A 158 -2.77 4.15 13.34
N SER A 159 -2.92 2.84 13.53
CA SER A 159 -4.17 2.14 13.33
C SER A 159 -5.20 2.47 14.41
N ALA A 160 -4.79 2.84 15.63
CA ALA A 160 -5.73 3.29 16.65
C ALA A 160 -6.35 4.64 16.26
N SER A 161 -5.53 5.58 15.76
CA SER A 161 -6.01 6.86 15.22
C SER A 161 -6.97 6.69 14.03
N ALA A 162 -6.79 5.65 13.21
CA ALA A 162 -7.69 5.35 12.09
C ALA A 162 -9.09 4.91 12.55
N MET A 163 -9.19 4.33 13.75
CA MET A 163 -10.40 3.76 14.31
C MET A 163 -11.15 4.74 15.22
N GLU A 164 -10.49 5.83 15.61
CA GLU A 164 -11.05 6.87 16.47
C GLU A 164 -12.21 7.60 15.74
N GLY A 165 -13.41 7.50 16.31
CA GLY A 165 -14.62 8.12 15.74
C GLY A 165 -15.40 7.27 14.72
N LEU A 166 -14.93 6.07 14.37
CA LEU A 166 -15.74 5.13 13.58
C LEU A 166 -16.81 4.48 14.47
N PRO A 167 -18.07 4.33 14.00
CA PRO A 167 -19.09 3.59 14.72
C PRO A 167 -18.82 2.09 14.58
N LEU A 168 -17.83 1.59 15.33
CA LEU A 168 -17.39 0.19 15.28
C LEU A 168 -18.52 -0.79 15.66
N GLU A 169 -19.48 -0.33 16.44
CA GLU A 169 -20.69 -1.07 16.83
C GLU A 169 -21.60 -1.44 15.64
N LYS A 170 -21.44 -0.77 14.49
CA LYS A 170 -22.20 -1.03 13.26
C LYS A 170 -21.48 -1.95 12.27
N LEU A 171 -20.20 -2.24 12.50
CA LEU A 171 -19.45 -3.23 11.74
C LEU A 171 -19.74 -4.59 12.39
N GLY A 172 -20.88 -5.18 12.01
CA GLY A 172 -21.36 -6.44 12.58
C GLY A 172 -20.28 -7.52 12.64
N THR A 173 -20.28 -8.30 13.72
CA THR A 173 -19.41 -9.47 13.96
C THR A 173 -19.80 -10.67 13.10
N GLU A 174 -20.37 -10.45 11.92
CA GLU A 174 -20.70 -11.52 11.00
C GLU A 174 -19.39 -11.96 10.33
N ALA A 175 -18.76 -12.96 10.93
CA ALA A 175 -18.06 -13.99 10.17
C ALA A 175 -19.12 -14.69 9.27
N GLY A 176 -19.60 -13.96 8.27
CA GLY A 176 -20.63 -14.39 7.35
C GLY A 176 -20.01 -15.29 6.30
N ASP A 177 -20.34 -16.57 6.43
CA ASP A 177 -20.42 -17.61 5.42
C ASP A 177 -19.73 -17.32 4.06
N ASP A 178 -18.78 -18.20 3.74
CA ASP A 178 -18.16 -18.35 2.42
C ASP A 178 -19.23 -18.62 1.34
N HIS A 179 -19.92 -17.56 0.90
CA HIS A 179 -20.90 -17.59 -0.18
C HIS A 179 -20.26 -17.46 -1.58
N TRP A 180 -18.93 -17.46 -1.67
CA TRP A 180 -18.19 -17.32 -2.93
C TRP A 180 -17.51 -18.60 -3.42
N LYS A 181 -18.13 -19.76 -3.22
CA LYS A 181 -17.73 -21.01 -3.91
C LYS A 181 -18.32 -21.09 -5.30
#